data_AF-A0ABD0NMS2-F1
#
_entry.id   AF-A0ABD0NMS2-F1
#
_cell.length_a   1.000
_cell.length_b   1.000
_cell.length_c   1.000
_cell.angle_alpha   90.00
_cell.angle_beta   90.00
_cell.angle_gamma   90.00
#
_symmetry.space_group_name_H-M   'P 1'
#
loop_
_entity.id
_entity.type
_entity.pdbx_description
1 polymer ?
#
loop_
_entity_poly.entity_id
_entity_poly.type
_entity_poly.pdbx_seq_one_letter_code
_entity_poly.pdbx_strand_id
1 'polypeptide(L)' 'VIVYDQGQVIESPSFMGRVGFVGMPWSADIILNYTRVSDAGVYRCVVSNPPETGDPGIGELSLTVL' A
#
# COMPACT_ATOMS: atom_id res chain seq x y z
N VAL A 1 -1.96 6.67 4.14
CA VAL A 1 -1.96 5.21 3.91
C VAL A 1 -3.00 4.87 2.85
N ILE A 2 -2.78 3.81 2.08
CA ILE A 2 -3.80 3.19 1.23
C ILE A 2 -3.98 1.74 1.71
N VAL A 3 -5.22 1.28 1.86
CA VAL A 3 -5.56 -0.03 2.44
C VAL A 3 -6.57 -0.71 1.52
N TYR A 4 -6.37 -2.00 1.27
CA TYR A 4 -7.38 -2.86 0.65
C TYR A 4 -7.89 -3.84 1.71
N ASP A 5 -9.18 -3.81 1.98
CA ASP A 5 -9.83 -4.70 2.94
C ASP A 5 -11.20 -5.12 2.42
N GLN A 6 -11.47 -6.43 2.41
CA GLN A 6 -12.74 -7.03 1.97
C GLN A 6 -13.31 -6.46 0.65
N GLY A 7 -12.45 -6.21 -0.34
CA GLY A 7 -12.88 -5.67 -1.65
C GLY A 7 -13.03 -4.15 -1.71
N GLN A 8 -12.76 -3.44 -0.61
CA GLN A 8 -12.82 -1.98 -0.53
C GLN A 8 -11.42 -1.38 -0.47
N VAL A 9 -11.24 -0.24 -1.12
CA VAL A 9 -10.01 0.56 -1.03
C VAL A 9 -10.29 1.79 -0.17
N ILE A 10 -9.45 1.98 0.85
CA ILE A 10 -9.49 3.14 1.76
C ILE A 10 -8.21 3.94 1.53
N GLU A 11 -8.34 5.20 1.15
CA GLU A 11 -7.21 6.09 0.86
C GLU A 11 -7.21 7.33 1.76
N SER A 12 -6.02 7.75 2.20
CA SER A 12 -5.86 9.02 2.92
C SER A 12 -6.06 10.21 1.97
N PRO A 13 -6.57 11.36 2.46
CA PRO A 13 -6.81 12.55 1.63
C PRO A 13 -5.60 13.03 0.82
N SER A 14 -4.39 12.87 1.34
CA SER A 14 -3.13 13.23 0.66
C SER A 14 -2.86 12.41 -0.61
N PHE A 15 -3.53 11.27 -0.77
CA PHE A 15 -3.29 10.29 -1.82
C PHE A 15 -4.44 10.17 -2.83
N MET A 16 -5.59 10.77 -2.52
CA MET A 16 -6.79 10.71 -3.36
C MET A 16 -6.49 11.15 -4.81
N GLY A 17 -6.84 10.27 -5.75
CA GLY A 17 -6.67 10.51 -7.19
C GLY A 17 -5.21 10.50 -7.69
N ARG A 18 -4.24 10.20 -6.82
CA ARG A 18 -2.82 10.14 -7.17
C ARG A 18 -2.20 8.78 -6.94
N VAL A 19 -2.55 8.13 -5.83
CA VAL A 19 -2.02 6.82 -5.43
C VAL A 19 -3.11 5.79 -5.51
N GLY A 20 -2.84 4.64 -6.12
CA GLY A 20 -3.81 3.57 -6.23
C GLY A 20 -3.15 2.20 -6.30
N PHE A 21 -3.90 1.16 -5.93
CA PHE A 21 -3.50 -0.21 -6.15
C PHE A 21 -3.69 -0.62 -7.62
N VAL A 22 -2.81 -1.51 -8.09
CA VAL A 22 -2.90 -2.22 -9.36
C VAL A 22 -2.68 -3.71 -9.09
N GLY A 23 -3.35 -4.58 -9.86
CA GLY A 23 -3.14 -6.03 -9.78
C GLY A 23 -3.80 -6.75 -8.61
N MET A 24 -4.56 -6.03 -7.77
CA MET A 24 -5.41 -6.61 -6.72
C MET A 24 -6.43 -7.62 -7.30
N PRO A 25 -6.76 -8.69 -6.57
CA PRO A 25 -6.29 -9.04 -5.23
C PRO A 25 -5.02 -9.90 -5.20
N TRP A 26 -4.42 -10.20 -6.36
CA TRP A 26 -3.31 -11.16 -6.46
C TRP A 26 -1.93 -10.52 -6.25
N SER A 27 -1.79 -9.23 -6.58
CA SER A 27 -0.62 -8.42 -6.26
C SER A 27 -1.02 -7.10 -5.59
N ALA A 28 -0.06 -6.52 -4.85
CA ALA A 28 -0.20 -5.24 -4.18
C ALA A 28 0.71 -4.18 -4.81
N ASP A 29 0.63 -4.04 -6.13
CA ASP A 29 1.37 -3.02 -6.85
C ASP A 29 0.74 -1.66 -6.60
N ILE A 30 1.56 -0.61 -6.47
CA ILE A 30 1.07 0.76 -6.33
C ILE A 30 1.52 1.61 -7.52
N ILE A 31 0.61 2.46 -7.99
CA ILE A 31 0.96 3.54 -8.93
C ILE A 31 0.92 4.87 -8.19
N LEU A 32 1.95 5.69 -8.40
CA LEU A 32 2.04 7.06 -7.91
C LEU A 32 2.04 8.01 -9.10
N ASN A 33 0.90 8.67 -9.35
CA ASN A 33 0.78 9.69 -10.39
C ASN A 33 1.15 11.08 -9.86
N TYR A 34 1.74 11.89 -10.75
CA TYR A 34 2.14 13.27 -10.49
C TYR A 34 3.11 13.41 -9.30
N THR A 35 4.13 12.56 -9.24
CA THR A 35 5.13 12.49 -8.15
C THR A 35 5.75 13.87 -7.83
N ARG A 36 5.97 14.12 -6.54
CA ARG A 36 6.49 15.36 -5.98
C ARG A 36 7.68 15.05 -5.06
N VAL A 37 8.51 16.05 -4.77
CA VAL A 37 9.62 15.91 -3.81
C VAL A 37 9.12 15.49 -2.41
N SER A 38 7.92 15.94 -2.02
CA SER A 38 7.28 15.55 -0.77
C SER A 38 6.87 14.07 -0.70
N ASP A 39 6.89 13.36 -1.82
CA ASP A 39 6.59 11.93 -1.86
C ASP A 39 7.87 11.09 -1.58
N ALA A 40 9.06 11.70 -1.47
CA ALA A 40 10.25 10.99 -1.03
C ALA A 40 10.08 10.45 0.40
N GLY A 41 10.65 9.29 0.69
CA GLY A 41 10.54 8.64 1.98
C GLY A 41 10.54 7.11 1.92
N VAL A 42 10.11 6.51 3.03
CA VAL A 42 10.01 5.05 3.16
C VAL A 42 8.58 4.62 2.81
N TYR A 43 8.47 3.80 1.79
CA TYR A 43 7.25 3.14 1.36
C TYR A 43 7.22 1.76 1.99
N ARG A 44 6.19 1.50 2.80
CA ARG A 44 6.01 0.23 3.49
C ARG A 44 4.73 -0.43 3.02
N CYS A 45 4.85 -1.62 2.44
CA CYS A 45 3.75 -2.50 2.08
C CYS A 45 3.62 -3.56 3.16
N VAL A 46 2.41 -3.72 3.70
CA VAL A 46 2.08 -4.74 4.69
C VAL A 46 0.90 -5.53 4.16
N VAL A 47 1.07 -6.84 4.03
CA VAL A 47 0.03 -7.79 3.63
C VAL A 47 -0.30 -8.64 4.82
N SER A 48 -1.58 -8.78 5.14
CA SER A 48 -2.05 -9.60 6.24
C SER A 48 -3.03 -10.64 5.70
N ASN A 49 -2.93 -11.89 6.15
CA ASN A 49 -3.88 -12.95 5.83
C ASN A 49 -4.73 -13.34 7.05
N PRO A 50 -5.81 -12.59 7.39
CA PRO A 50 -6.69 -12.97 8.50
C PRO A 50 -7.30 -14.37 8.30
N PRO A 51 -7.50 -15.15 9.37
CA PRO A 51 -7.40 -14.77 10.77
C PRO A 51 -6.00 -15.02 11.37
N GLU A 52 -4.94 -15.19 10.57
CA GLU A 52 -3.62 -15.55 11.10
C GLU A 52 -3.16 -14.56 12.18
N THR A 53 -3.20 -15.01 13.43
CA THR A 53 -2.82 -14.21 14.60
C THR A 53 -1.31 -14.29 14.80
N GLY A 54 -0.56 -13.42 14.13
CA GLY A 54 0.89 -13.22 14.39
C GLY A 54 1.75 -13.02 13.14
N ASP A 55 3.07 -12.92 13.38
CA ASP A 55 4.11 -12.69 12.37
C ASP A 55 4.08 -13.61 11.12
N PRO A 56 3.65 -14.89 11.14
CA PRO A 56 3.66 -15.73 9.93
C PRO A 56 2.69 -15.25 8.83
N GLY A 57 1.62 -14.55 9.21
CA GLY A 57 0.59 -14.06 8.29
C GLY A 57 0.79 -12.63 7.83
N ILE A 58 1.91 -12.00 8.21
CA ILE A 58 2.26 -10.63 7.86
C ILE A 58 3.46 -10.65 6.91
N GLY A 59 3.20 -10.35 5.63
CA GLY A 59 4.26 -10.03 4.67
C GLY A 59 4.59 -8.54 4.73
N GLU A 60 5.88 -8.19 4.85
CA GLU A 60 6.33 -6.80 4.82
C GLU A 60 7.40 -6.57 3.76
N LEU A 61 7.24 -5.48 2.99
CA LEU A 61 8.25 -4.95 2.08
C LEU A 61 8.44 -3.46 2.37
N SER A 62 9.71 -3.04 2.50
CA SER A 62 10.08 -1.63 2.68
C SER A 62 11.01 -1.17 1.55
N LEU A 63 10.64 -0.07 0.90
CA LEU A 63 11.40 0.59 -0.16
C LEU A 63 11.71 2.03 0.26
N THR A 64 12.97 2.45 0.14
CA THR A 64 13.35 3.85 0.34
C THR A 64 13.47 4.54 -1.02
N VAL A 65 12.74 5.64 -1.18
CA VAL A 65 12.81 6.52 -2.34
C VAL A 65 13.42 7.85 -1.90
N LEU A 66 14.54 8.23 -2.53
CA LEU A 66 15.32 9.43 -2.23
C LEU A 66 14.92 10.61 -3.13
#